data_AF-A0A2N1HVI4-F1
#
_entry.id   AF-A0A2N1HVI4-F1
#
_cell.length_a   1.000
_cell.length_b   1.000
_cell.length_c   1.000
_cell.angle_alpha   90.00
_cell.angle_beta   90.00
_cell.angle_gamma   90.00
#
_symmetry.space_group_name_H-M   'P 1'
#
loop_
_entity.id
_entity.type
_entity.pdbx_description
1 polymer ?
#
loop_
_entity_poly.entity_id
_entity_poly.type
_entity_poly.pdbx_seq_one_letter_code
_entity_poly.pdbx_strand_id
1 'polypeptide(L)'
;MKKEIIGKYVAISGLLLFWAPLWGIADYVFIMASSFQEITLFGTNEPRIPADEMSSAAISTAIGFLLFPVALILLAVSVVGLNYRTRWLFWALVIYSTLLLFMIPIGTLFGLIVLTLLVLNRKKFGPVNHVTQQ
;
A
#
# COMPACT_ATOMS: atom_id res chain seq x y z
N MET A 1 27.67 -3.82 0.92
CA MET A 1 26.44 -4.61 0.69
C MET A 1 26.05 -4.53 -0.79
N LYS A 2 25.65 -5.66 -1.41
CA LYS A 2 25.24 -5.67 -2.83
C LYS A 2 23.96 -4.83 -2.99
N LYS A 3 23.97 -3.82 -3.86
CA LYS A 3 22.84 -2.89 -4.10
C LYS A 3 21.51 -3.61 -4.35
N GLU A 4 21.57 -4.79 -4.97
CA GLU A 4 20.44 -5.67 -5.21
C GLU A 4 19.70 -6.11 -3.94
N ILE A 5 20.44 -6.48 -2.89
CA ILE A 5 19.86 -6.94 -1.62
C ILE A 5 19.07 -5.80 -0.97
N ILE A 6 19.66 -4.60 -0.96
CA ILE A 6 19.01 -3.39 -0.43
C ILE A 6 17.75 -3.08 -1.26
N GLY A 7 17.85 -3.12 -2.59
CA GLY A 7 16.71 -2.91 -3.49
C GLY A 7 15.55 -3.86 -3.24
N LYS A 8 15.84 -5.15 -2.98
CA LYS A 8 14.83 -6.14 -2.62
C LYS A 8 14.11 -5.78 -1.31
N TYR A 9 14.84 -5.46 -0.24
CA TYR A 9 14.22 -5.12 1.04
C TYR A 9 13.40 -3.83 0.97
N VAL A 10 13.90 -2.82 0.24
CA VAL A 10 13.18 -1.56 0.00
C VAL A 10 11.91 -1.80 -0.83
N ALA A 11 11.95 -2.70 -1.82
CA ALA A 11 10.74 -3.08 -2.56
C ALA A 11 9.73 -3.75 -1.64
N ILE A 12 10.17 -4.72 -0.83
CA ILE A 12 9.26 -5.45 0.08
C ILE A 12 8.64 -4.50 1.11
N SER A 13 9.41 -3.59 1.72
CA SER A 13 8.85 -2.62 2.65
C SER A 13 7.84 -1.68 1.98
N GLY A 14 8.15 -1.20 0.76
CA GLY A 14 7.19 -0.44 -0.03
C GLY A 14 5.92 -1.23 -0.35
N LEU A 15 6.04 -2.52 -0.71
CA LEU A 15 4.88 -3.36 -0.99
C LEU A 15 4.01 -3.63 0.24
N LEU A 16 4.62 -3.72 1.43
CA LEU A 16 3.90 -3.89 2.70
C LEU A 16 3.16 -2.60 3.11
N LEU A 17 3.86 -1.47 3.08
CA LEU A 17 3.29 -0.17 3.47
C LEU A 17 2.18 0.31 2.53
N PHE A 18 2.13 -0.19 1.30
CA PHE A 18 1.05 0.11 0.36
C PHE A 18 -0.33 -0.26 0.91
N TRP A 19 -0.40 -1.30 1.77
CA TRP A 19 -1.65 -1.75 2.39
C TRP A 19 -2.04 -0.98 3.66
N ALA A 20 -1.21 -0.03 4.12
CA ALA A 20 -1.46 0.72 5.35
C ALA A 20 -2.81 1.46 5.39
N PRO A 21 -3.31 2.09 4.29
CA PRO A 21 -4.65 2.68 4.30
C PRO A 21 -5.76 1.70 4.62
N LEU A 22 -5.66 0.46 4.12
CA LEU A 22 -6.69 -0.56 4.38
C LEU A 22 -6.70 -1.00 5.84
N TRP A 23 -5.55 -0.97 6.51
CA TRP A 23 -5.49 -1.22 7.95
C TRP A 23 -6.23 -0.15 8.75
N GLY A 24 -6.00 1.13 8.42
CA GLY A 24 -6.69 2.24 9.08
C GLY A 24 -8.21 2.22 8.83
N ILE A 25 -8.64 1.90 7.61
CA ILE A 25 -10.07 1.74 7.27
C ILE A 25 -10.68 0.57 8.04
N ALA A 26 -9.97 -0.56 8.17
CA ALA A 26 -10.47 -1.72 8.91
C ALA A 26 -10.76 -1.37 10.38
N ASP A 27 -9.84 -0.64 11.03
CA ASP A 27 -9.99 -0.18 12.42
C ASP A 27 -11.26 0.68 12.59
N TYR A 28 -11.48 1.62 11.67
CA TYR A 28 -12.70 2.44 11.66
C TYR A 28 -13.97 1.59 11.50
N VAL A 29 -13.96 0.61 10.59
CA VAL A 29 -15.10 -0.28 10.35
C VAL A 29 -15.41 -1.14 11.58
N PHE A 30 -14.40 -1.63 12.30
CA PHE A 30 -14.62 -2.42 13.53
C PHE A 30 -15.28 -1.61 14.64
N ILE A 31 -14.85 -0.36 14.84
CA ILE A 31 -15.43 0.54 15.85
C ILE A 31 -16.86 0.96 15.47
N MET A 32 -17.13 1.18 14.19
CA MET A 32 -18.50 1.41 13.73
C MET A 32 -19.38 0.17 13.92
N ALA A 33 -18.84 -1.02 13.65
CA ALA A 33 -19.59 -2.27 13.80
C ALA A 33 -19.97 -2.55 15.27
N SER A 34 -19.05 -2.35 16.22
CA SER A 34 -19.37 -2.49 17.65
C SER A 34 -20.45 -1.49 18.09
N SER A 35 -20.38 -0.26 17.60
CA SER A 35 -21.39 0.75 17.89
C SER A 35 -22.80 0.37 17.42
N PHE A 36 -22.93 -0.16 16.19
CA PHE A 36 -24.22 -0.62 15.69
C PHE A 36 -24.77 -1.82 16.47
N GLN A 37 -23.89 -2.69 16.98
CA GLN A 37 -24.28 -3.79 17.86
C GLN A 37 -24.86 -3.27 19.18
N GLU A 38 -24.25 -2.25 19.80
CA GLU A 38 -24.77 -1.65 21.03
C GLU A 38 -26.14 -1.01 20.85
N ILE A 39 -26.33 -0.22 19.78
CA ILE A 39 -27.65 0.36 19.43
C ILE A 39 -28.70 -0.74 19.37
N THR A 40 -28.37 -1.86 18.72
CA THR A 40 -29.29 -2.99 18.52
C THR A 40 -29.58 -3.72 19.84
N LEU A 41 -28.56 -3.96 20.67
CA LEU A 41 -28.67 -4.72 21.92
C LEU A 41 -29.43 -3.96 23.00
N PHE A 42 -29.20 -2.65 23.13
CA PHE A 42 -29.77 -1.83 24.20
C PHE A 42 -31.01 -1.05 23.75
N GLY A 43 -31.36 -1.08 22.47
CA GLY A 43 -32.50 -0.34 21.93
C GLY A 43 -32.35 1.18 22.12
N THR A 44 -31.12 1.66 22.32
CA THR A 44 -30.82 3.08 22.52
C THR A 44 -30.62 3.74 21.17
N ASN A 45 -31.27 4.88 20.95
CA ASN A 45 -31.11 5.65 19.71
C ASN A 45 -29.75 6.38 19.64
N GLU A 46 -28.96 6.34 20.72
CA GLU A 46 -27.66 6.98 20.81
C GLU A 46 -26.54 5.93 20.85
N PRO A 47 -25.64 5.91 19.86
CA PRO A 47 -24.43 5.10 19.94
C PRO A 47 -23.53 5.58 21.07
N ARG A 48 -23.17 4.68 21.99
CA ARG A 48 -22.23 4.97 23.08
C ARG A 48 -20.79 4.69 22.65
N ILE A 49 -20.31 5.38 21.62
CA ILE A 49 -18.88 5.29 21.28
C ILE A 49 -18.12 6.28 22.17
N PRO A 50 -17.13 5.82 22.96
CA PRO A 50 -16.22 6.71 23.66
C PRO A 50 -15.50 7.62 22.65
N ALA A 51 -15.47 8.93 22.90
CA ALA A 51 -14.89 9.89 21.97
C ALA A 51 -13.39 9.61 21.68
N ASP A 52 -12.70 8.99 22.63
CA ASP A 52 -11.33 8.52 22.54
C ASP A 52 -11.17 7.34 21.57
N GLU A 53 -12.11 6.38 21.51
CA GLU A 53 -12.09 5.28 20.55
C GLU A 53 -12.26 5.79 19.12
N MET A 54 -13.23 6.68 18.90
CA MET A 54 -13.43 7.32 17.59
C MET A 54 -12.20 8.13 17.16
N SER A 55 -11.59 8.87 18.09
CA SER A 55 -10.36 9.63 17.84
C SER A 55 -9.20 8.70 17.46
N SER A 56 -9.04 7.59 18.18
CA SER A 56 -8.04 6.57 17.88
C SER A 56 -8.18 6.01 16.45
N ALA A 57 -9.41 5.67 16.04
CA ALA A 57 -9.72 5.18 14.69
C ALA A 57 -9.34 6.19 13.61
N ALA A 58 -9.64 7.48 13.86
CA ALA A 58 -9.32 8.56 12.94
C ALA A 58 -7.80 8.75 12.81
N ILE A 59 -7.06 8.69 13.93
CA ILE A 59 -5.58 8.75 13.94
C ILE A 59 -4.99 7.57 13.18
N SER A 60 -5.47 6.35 13.45
CA SER A 60 -5.07 5.12 12.76
C SER A 60 -5.26 5.24 11.24
N THR A 61 -6.42 5.76 10.82
CA THR A 61 -6.72 6.06 9.41
C THR A 61 -5.74 7.09 8.82
N ALA A 62 -5.50 8.20 9.53
CA ALA A 62 -4.57 9.24 9.08
C ALA A 62 -3.15 8.69 8.91
N ILE A 63 -2.67 7.87 9.85
CA ILE A 63 -1.36 7.20 9.76
C ILE A 63 -1.33 6.29 8.52
N GLY A 64 -2.37 5.49 8.29
CA GLY A 64 -2.47 4.63 7.11
C GLY A 64 -2.31 5.42 5.79
N PHE A 65 -3.01 6.54 5.67
CA PHE A 65 -2.89 7.43 4.50
C PHE A 65 -1.53 8.13 4.40
N LEU A 66 -0.88 8.47 5.52
CA LEU A 66 0.47 9.05 5.53
C LEU A 66 1.56 8.05 5.13
N LEU A 67 1.40 6.77 5.48
CA LEU A 67 2.35 5.72 5.12
C LEU A 67 2.25 5.31 3.64
N PHE A 68 1.10 5.53 3.01
CA PHE A 68 0.89 5.23 1.60
C PHE A 68 1.85 5.95 0.63
N PRO A 69 2.04 7.28 0.66
CA PRO A 69 3.02 7.94 -0.20
C PRO A 69 4.45 7.48 0.11
N VAL A 70 4.77 7.13 1.36
CA VAL A 70 6.06 6.54 1.72
C VAL A 70 6.25 5.20 1.00
N ALA A 71 5.21 4.38 0.94
CA ALA A 71 5.21 3.12 0.18
C ALA A 71 5.55 3.36 -1.31
N LEU A 72 4.89 4.32 -1.95
CA LEU A 72 5.14 4.67 -3.35
C LEU A 72 6.57 5.17 -3.58
N ILE A 73 7.10 5.99 -2.66
CA ILE A 73 8.48 6.49 -2.71
C ILE A 73 9.46 5.32 -2.60
N LEU A 74 9.27 4.40 -1.65
CA LEU A 74 10.15 3.23 -1.50
C LEU A 74 10.15 2.36 -2.74
N LEU A 75 8.98 2.11 -3.34
CA LEU A 75 8.87 1.38 -4.61
C LEU A 75 9.62 2.09 -5.74
N ALA A 76 9.46 3.41 -5.86
CA ALA A 76 10.17 4.21 -6.85
C ALA A 76 11.69 4.17 -6.64
N VAL A 77 12.16 4.32 -5.40
CA VAL A 77 13.58 4.23 -5.04
C VAL A 77 14.14 2.86 -5.37
N SER A 78 13.40 1.79 -5.10
CA SER A 78 13.83 0.43 -5.43
C SER A 78 14.03 0.25 -6.94
N VAL A 79 13.05 0.68 -7.76
CA VAL A 79 13.05 0.46 -9.21
C VAL A 79 13.99 1.41 -9.97
N VAL A 80 14.03 2.69 -9.58
CA VAL A 80 14.76 3.76 -10.27
C VAL A 80 16.12 3.99 -9.62
N GLY A 81 16.17 4.18 -8.31
CA GLY A 81 17.40 4.51 -7.58
C GLY A 81 18.34 3.32 -7.41
N LEU A 82 17.79 2.15 -7.06
CA LEU A 82 18.56 0.94 -6.79
C LEU A 82 18.60 -0.03 -7.99
N ASN A 83 17.90 0.30 -9.08
CA ASN A 83 17.77 -0.52 -10.29
C ASN A 83 17.34 -1.97 -10.02
N TYR A 84 16.57 -2.20 -8.95
CA TYR A 84 16.02 -3.51 -8.65
C TYR A 84 14.79 -3.77 -9.55
N ARG A 85 14.98 -4.54 -10.63
CA ARG A 85 13.99 -4.74 -11.71
C ARG A 85 13.74 -6.23 -12.01
N THR A 86 13.44 -6.99 -10.96
CA THR A 86 13.11 -8.41 -11.08
C THR A 86 11.74 -8.63 -11.72
N ARG A 87 11.56 -9.80 -12.37
CA ARG A 87 10.28 -10.19 -12.97
C ARG A 87 9.13 -10.26 -11.96
N TRP A 88 9.38 -10.71 -10.72
CA TRP A 88 8.34 -10.74 -9.68
C TRP A 88 7.89 -9.32 -9.30
N LEU A 89 8.83 -8.39 -9.11
CA LEU A 89 8.51 -7.01 -8.77
C LEU A 89 7.71 -6.32 -9.88
N PHE A 90 8.03 -6.60 -11.15
CA PHE A 90 7.23 -6.11 -12.28
C PHE A 90 5.75 -6.48 -12.13
N TRP A 91 5.44 -7.75 -11.89
CA TRP A 91 4.06 -8.21 -11.73
C TRP A 91 3.39 -7.64 -10.48
N ALA A 92 4.12 -7.55 -9.36
CA ALA A 92 3.61 -6.89 -8.15
C ALA A 92 3.23 -5.43 -8.44
N LEU A 93 4.08 -4.68 -9.14
CA LEU A 93 3.81 -3.29 -9.53
C LEU A 93 2.63 -3.18 -10.50
N VAL A 94 2.48 -4.10 -11.46
CA VAL A 94 1.30 -4.13 -12.35
C VAL A 94 0.01 -4.32 -11.54
N ILE A 95 -0.01 -5.27 -10.61
CA ILE A 95 -1.17 -5.51 -9.73
C ILE A 95 -1.48 -4.25 -8.92
N TYR A 96 -0.48 -3.68 -8.25
CA TYR A 96 -0.68 -2.51 -7.38
C TYR A 96 -1.09 -1.26 -8.17
N SER A 97 -0.54 -1.09 -9.36
CA SER A 97 -0.93 -0.01 -10.28
C SER A 97 -2.37 -0.17 -10.79
N THR A 98 -2.83 -1.41 -10.95
CA THR A 98 -4.22 -1.71 -11.31
C THR A 98 -5.15 -1.46 -10.13
N LEU A 99 -4.78 -1.87 -8.91
CA LEU A 99 -5.53 -1.57 -7.70
C LEU A 99 -5.71 -0.07 -7.47
N LEU A 100 -4.65 0.71 -7.74
CA LEU A 100 -4.69 2.17 -7.69
C LEU A 100 -5.78 2.79 -8.58
N LEU A 101 -6.15 2.15 -9.69
CA LEU A 101 -7.18 2.67 -10.61
C LEU A 101 -8.56 2.80 -9.94
N PHE A 102 -8.85 1.96 -8.95
CA PHE A 102 -10.10 2.00 -8.20
C PHE A 102 -10.17 3.13 -7.16
N MET A 103 -9.03 3.78 -6.86
CA MET A 103 -8.94 4.86 -5.89
C MET A 103 -9.09 6.22 -6.58
N ILE A 104 -10.33 6.60 -6.87
CA ILE A 104 -10.69 7.83 -7.60
C ILE A 104 -10.62 9.05 -6.66
N PRO A 105 -10.09 10.22 -7.09
CA PRO A 105 -9.50 10.48 -8.40
C PRO A 105 -7.97 10.30 -8.45
N ILE A 106 -7.29 10.50 -7.32
CA ILE A 106 -5.82 10.64 -7.27
C ILE A 106 -5.13 9.31 -7.60
N GLY A 107 -5.63 8.20 -7.06
CA GLY A 107 -5.06 6.89 -7.31
C GLY A 107 -5.16 6.49 -8.78
N THR A 108 -6.25 6.84 -9.47
CA THR A 108 -6.40 6.58 -10.91
C THR A 108 -5.31 7.24 -11.74
N LEU A 109 -4.96 8.50 -11.44
CA LEU A 109 -3.87 9.21 -12.13
C LEU A 109 -2.54 8.50 -11.94
N PHE A 110 -2.17 8.20 -10.69
CA PHE A 110 -0.92 7.49 -10.39
C PHE A 110 -0.89 6.08 -11.00
N GLY A 111 -2.01 5.35 -10.91
CA GLY A 111 -2.16 4.01 -11.48
C GLY A 111 -1.98 4.00 -12.99
N LEU A 112 -2.54 4.97 -13.72
CA LEU A 112 -2.34 5.06 -15.17
C LEU A 112 -0.90 5.43 -15.54
N ILE A 113 -0.29 6.39 -14.82
CA ILE A 113 1.10 6.82 -15.06
C ILE A 113 2.05 5.65 -14.85
N VAL A 114 1.96 4.98 -13.70
CA VAL A 114 2.85 3.87 -13.35
C VAL A 114 2.65 2.69 -14.30
N LEU A 115 1.42 2.33 -14.63
CA LEU A 115 1.12 1.23 -15.55
C LEU A 115 1.66 1.52 -16.96
N THR A 116 1.49 2.75 -17.45
CA THR A 116 2.07 3.20 -18.73
C THR A 116 3.58 3.08 -18.70
N LEU A 117 4.24 3.57 -17.64
CA LEU A 117 5.69 3.47 -17.49
C LEU A 117 6.17 2.02 -17.44
N LEU A 118 5.45 1.13 -16.77
CA LEU A 118 5.76 -0.30 -16.71
C LEU A 118 5.66 -0.96 -18.09
N VAL A 119 4.60 -0.68 -18.84
CA VAL A 119 4.41 -1.24 -20.20
C VAL A 119 5.51 -0.77 -21.15
N LEU A 120 5.84 0.53 -21.14
CA LEU A 120 6.90 1.10 -21.98
C LEU A 120 8.29 0.55 -21.62
N ASN A 121 8.54 0.32 -20.34
CA ASN A 121 9.83 -0.16 -19.83
C ASN A 121 9.86 -1.67 -19.56
N ARG A 122 8.88 -2.45 -20.02
CA ARG A 122 8.74 -3.88 -19.73
C ARG A 122 10.00 -4.69 -20.02
N LYS A 123 10.75 -4.32 -21.06
CA LYS A 123 12.00 -4.99 -21.48
C LYS A 123 13.15 -4.81 -20.48
N LYS A 124 13.08 -3.80 -19.61
CA LYS A 124 14.07 -3.54 -18.56
C LYS A 124 13.88 -4.45 -17.33
N PHE A 125 12.76 -5.16 -17.25
CA PHE A 125 12.49 -6.12 -16.20
C PHE A 125 12.81 -7.53 -16.69
N GLY A 126 13.59 -8.28 -15.92
CA GLY A 126 14.08 -9.59 -16.33
C GLY A 126 14.39 -10.50 -15.16
N PRO A 127 14.65 -11.79 -15.43
CA PRO A 127 15.31 -12.63 -14.45
C PRO A 127 16.64 -11.97 -14.09
N VAL A 128 16.91 -11.81 -12.80
CA VAL A 128 18.29 -11.60 -12.36
C VAL A 128 18.99 -12.88 -12.75
N ASN A 129 19.85 -12.83 -13.77
CA ASN A 129 20.75 -13.94 -14.05
C ASN A 129 21.55 -14.14 -12.76
N HIS A 130 21.22 -15.18 -12.02
CA HIS A 130 22.08 -15.72 -10.98
C HIS A 130 23.33 -16.21 -11.69
N VAL A 131 24.27 -15.30 -11.94
CA VAL A 131 25.64 -15.71 -12.17
C VAL A 131 26.10 -16.20 -10.81
N THR A 132 25.99 -17.51 -10.62
CA THR A 132 26.99 -18.31 -9.92
C THR A 132 28.36 -17.73 -10.21
N GLN A 133 28.85 -16.88 -9.32
CA GLN A 133 30.28 -16.64 -9.20
C GLN A 133 30.68 -17.41 -7.95
N GLN A 134 31.27 -18.57 -8.27
CA GLN A 134 32.04 -19.45 -7.40
C GLN A 134 33.08 -18.67 -6.61
#